data_AF-A0A8T5N2Q6-F1
#
_entry.id   AF-A0A8T5N2Q6-F1
#
_cell.length_a   1.000
_cell.length_b   1.000
_cell.length_c   1.000
_cell.angle_alpha   90.00
_cell.angle_beta   90.00
_cell.angle_gamma   90.00
#
_symmetry.space_group_name_H-M   'P 1'
#
loop_
_entity.id
_entity.type
_entity.pdbx_description
1 polymer ?
#
loop_
_entity_poly.entity_id
_entity_poly.type
_entity_poly.pdbx_seq_one_letter_code
_entity_poly.pdbx_strand_id
1 'polypeptide(L)'
;LKHNNNPVERYNGKIKDRIKNIRSGFKDFDGARNFMNLRKMIYNFVNPHQELQERTPAEEAGIDLELERNKLLSLIKFARSH
;
A
#
# COMPACT_ATOMS: atom_id res chain seq x y z
N LEU A 1 -0.11 3.11 28.38
CA LEU A 1 0.81 3.84 27.48
C LEU A 1 -0.01 4.89 26.73
N LYS A 2 0.35 6.18 26.83
CA LYS A 2 -0.43 7.32 26.32
C LYS A 2 -0.48 7.39 24.77
N HIS A 3 0.33 6.58 24.08
CA HIS A 3 0.31 6.43 22.62
C HIS A 3 0.43 4.95 22.25
N ASN A 4 -0.48 4.47 21.40
CA ASN A 4 -0.46 3.11 20.84
C ASN A 4 0.26 3.14 19.48
N ASN A 5 1.47 2.59 19.41
CA ASN A 5 2.29 2.52 18.19
C ASN A 5 2.07 1.23 17.38
N ASN A 6 1.23 0.31 17.88
CA ASN A 6 1.02 -1.01 17.28
C ASN A 6 0.66 -0.95 15.78
N PRO A 7 -0.16 0.00 15.28
CA PRO A 7 -0.47 0.07 13.85
C PRO A 7 0.77 0.33 12.98
N VAL A 8 1.64 1.24 13.42
CA VAL A 8 2.88 1.60 12.70
C VAL A 8 3.88 0.47 12.76
N GLU A 9 4.03 -0.18 13.92
CA GLU A 9 4.90 -1.35 14.07
C GLU A 9 4.47 -2.50 13.16
N ARG A 10 3.16 -2.77 13.09
CA ARG A 10 2.59 -3.78 12.19
C ARG A 10 2.82 -3.44 10.72
N TYR A 11 2.60 -2.19 10.32
CA TYR A 11 2.88 -1.73 8.97
C TYR A 11 4.36 -1.91 8.59
N ASN A 12 5.26 -1.50 9.47
CA ASN A 12 6.70 -1.65 9.29
C ASN A 12 7.13 -3.12 9.25
N GLY A 13 6.52 -4.00 10.05
CA GLY A 13 6.73 -5.45 9.99
C GLY A 13 6.41 -6.03 8.62
N LYS A 14 5.23 -5.70 8.06
CA LYS A 14 4.83 -6.13 6.71
C LYS A 14 5.80 -5.66 5.62
N ILE A 15 6.41 -4.48 5.78
CA ILE A 15 7.45 -3.98 4.86
C ILE A 15 8.71 -4.83 4.99
N LYS A 16 9.21 -5.03 6.22
CA LYS A 16 10.42 -5.82 6.49
C LYS A 16 10.30 -7.25 5.93
N ASP A 17 9.18 -7.92 6.14
CA ASP A 17 8.96 -9.29 5.64
C ASP A 17 9.05 -9.36 4.12
N ARG A 18 8.52 -8.35 3.42
CA ARG A 18 8.59 -8.31 1.96
C ARG A 18 10.00 -8.01 1.46
N ILE A 19 10.71 -7.08 2.10
CA ILE A 19 12.10 -6.74 1.73
C ILE A 19 13.03 -7.92 2.01
N LYS A 20 12.84 -8.63 3.11
CA LYS A 20 13.62 -9.84 3.47
C LYS A 20 13.60 -10.89 2.34
N ASN A 21 12.46 -11.03 1.66
CA ASN A 21 12.31 -11.99 0.56
C ASN A 21 12.92 -11.51 -0.77
N ILE A 22 13.29 -10.23 -0.90
CA ILE A 22 14.00 -9.70 -2.06
C ILE A 22 15.48 -10.04 -1.91
N ARG A 23 15.87 -11.24 -2.39
CA ARG A 23 17.21 -11.84 -2.20
C ARG A 23 18.39 -10.96 -2.61
N SER A 24 18.23 -10.12 -3.62
CA SER A 24 19.28 -9.22 -4.12
C SER A 24 19.30 -7.84 -3.46
N GLY A 25 18.34 -7.55 -2.56
CA GLY A 25 18.06 -6.18 -2.15
C GLY A 25 17.65 -5.27 -3.30
N PHE A 26 17.74 -3.97 -3.08
CA PHE A 26 17.58 -2.94 -4.12
C PHE A 26 18.95 -2.60 -4.71
N LYS A 27 19.02 -2.49 -6.05
CA LYS A 27 20.26 -2.19 -6.77
C LYS A 27 20.67 -0.72 -6.63
N ASP A 28 19.69 0.16 -6.47
CA ASP A 28 19.85 1.60 -6.36
C ASP A 28 18.73 2.19 -5.50
N PHE A 29 18.88 3.48 -5.16
CA PHE A 29 17.93 4.20 -4.32
C PHE A 29 16.58 4.41 -5.02
N ASP A 30 16.59 4.61 -6.34
CA ASP A 30 15.38 4.86 -7.12
C ASP A 30 14.47 3.63 -7.18
N GLY A 31 15.05 2.43 -7.33
CA GLY A 31 14.36 1.16 -7.23
C GLY A 31 13.74 0.95 -5.86
N ALA A 32 14.46 1.28 -4.79
CA ALA A 32 13.91 1.24 -3.43
C ALA A 32 12.74 2.23 -3.26
N ARG A 33 12.89 3.46 -3.74
CA ARG A 33 11.84 4.50 -3.72
C ARG A 33 10.60 4.05 -4.49
N ASN A 34 10.77 3.58 -5.72
CA ASN A 34 9.68 3.10 -6.58
C ASN A 34 8.95 1.91 -5.95
N PHE A 35 9.69 0.96 -5.37
CA PHE A 35 9.10 -0.16 -4.65
C PHE A 35 8.26 0.31 -3.45
N MET A 36 8.79 1.23 -2.64
CA MET A 36 8.08 1.75 -1.46
C MET A 36 6.84 2.56 -1.86
N ASN A 37 6.91 3.33 -2.95
CA ASN A 37 5.76 4.04 -3.51
C ASN A 37 4.67 3.08 -3.98
N LEU A 38 5.04 2.05 -4.74
CA LEU A 38 4.09 1.01 -5.14
C LEU A 38 3.46 0.33 -3.93
N ARG A 39 4.24 0.03 -2.89
CA ARG A 39 3.72 -0.61 -1.68
C ARG A 39 2.69 0.26 -0.96
N LYS A 40 2.93 1.57 -0.87
CA LYS A 40 1.96 2.53 -0.33
C LYS A 40 0.68 2.56 -1.17
N MET A 41 0.79 2.60 -2.50
CA MET A 41 -0.38 2.57 -3.38
C MET A 41 -1.20 1.30 -3.18
N ILE A 42 -0.57 0.12 -3.17
CA ILE A 42 -1.25 -1.16 -2.95
C ILE A 42 -1.92 -1.20 -1.56
N TYR A 43 -1.23 -0.76 -0.52
CA TYR A 43 -1.76 -0.76 0.85
C TYR A 43 -2.95 0.18 0.99
N ASN A 44 -2.90 1.37 0.41
CA ASN A 44 -3.95 2.37 0.57
C ASN A 44 -5.16 2.16 -0.34
N PHE A 45 -4.96 1.68 -1.58
CA PHE A 45 -5.99 1.73 -2.62
C PHE A 45 -6.38 0.38 -3.21
N VAL A 46 -5.62 -0.70 -2.96
CA VAL A 46 -5.86 -2.00 -3.61
C VAL A 46 -6.28 -3.07 -2.63
N ASN A 47 -5.53 -3.26 -1.54
CA ASN A 47 -5.76 -4.38 -0.63
C ASN A 47 -6.78 -4.01 0.45
N PRO A 48 -7.92 -4.70 0.54
CA PRO A 48 -8.84 -4.53 1.65
C PRO A 48 -8.24 -5.04 2.95
N HIS A 49 -8.61 -4.42 4.06
CA HIS A 49 -8.15 -4.79 5.39
C HIS A 49 -9.32 -5.32 6.23
N GLN A 50 -9.12 -6.47 6.85
CA GLN A 50 -10.12 -7.09 7.73
C GLN A 50 -10.52 -6.16 8.90
N GLU A 51 -9.57 -5.41 9.45
CA GLU A 51 -9.81 -4.43 10.52
C GLU A 51 -10.65 -3.23 10.08
N LEU A 52 -10.76 -3.01 8.77
CA LEU A 52 -11.55 -1.95 8.14
C LEU A 52 -12.78 -2.52 7.44
N GLN A 53 -13.33 -3.65 7.90
CA GLN A 53 -14.52 -4.27 7.32
C GLN A 53 -14.37 -4.54 5.81
N GLU A 54 -13.23 -5.09 5.38
CA GLU A 54 -12.91 -5.36 3.97
C GLU A 54 -12.82 -4.10 3.09
N ARG A 55 -12.64 -2.91 3.69
CA ARG A 55 -12.31 -1.68 2.98
C ARG A 55 -10.81 -1.45 2.93
N THR A 56 -10.38 -0.71 1.93
CA THR A 56 -9.03 -0.16 1.85
C THR A 56 -8.91 1.08 2.75
N PRO A 57 -7.70 1.45 3.20
CA PRO A 57 -7.50 2.69 3.95
C PRO A 57 -8.00 3.95 3.23
N ALA A 58 -7.90 4.02 1.90
CA ALA A 58 -8.42 5.14 1.13
C ALA A 58 -9.95 5.20 1.18
N GLU A 59 -10.62 4.05 1.02
CA GLU A 59 -12.09 3.98 1.13
C GLU A 59 -12.57 4.36 2.53
N GLU A 60 -11.89 3.89 3.58
CA GLU A 60 -12.23 4.24 4.96
C GLU A 60 -12.01 5.73 5.25
N ALA A 61 -10.98 6.33 4.64
CA ALA A 61 -10.72 7.77 4.69
C ALA A 61 -11.70 8.61 3.83
N GLY A 62 -12.63 7.98 3.10
CA GLY A 62 -13.56 8.67 2.21
C GLY A 62 -12.94 9.19 0.91
N ILE A 63 -11.77 8.67 0.52
CA ILE A 63 -11.14 8.98 -0.77
C ILE A 63 -11.73 8.04 -1.81
N ASP A 64 -12.67 8.56 -2.60
CA ASP A 64 -13.26 7.82 -3.72
C ASP A 64 -12.56 8.19 -5.03
N LEU A 65 -11.95 7.17 -5.65
CA LEU A 65 -11.34 7.27 -6.98
C LEU A 65 -12.14 6.49 -8.03
N GLU A 66 -13.36 6.06 -7.69
CA GLU A 66 -14.27 5.29 -8.54
C GLU A 66 -13.59 4.03 -9.13
N LEU A 67 -12.74 3.37 -8.33
CA LEU A 67 -12.01 2.20 -8.78
C LEU A 67 -12.94 1.00 -8.97
N GLU A 68 -12.85 0.34 -10.11
CA GLU A 68 -13.58 -0.90 -10.38
C GLU A 68 -13.06 -2.06 -9.50
N ARG A 69 -13.72 -3.22 -9.60
CA ARG A 69 -13.33 -4.46 -8.91
C ARG A 69 -11.84 -4.78 -9.03
N ASN A 70 -11.24 -4.55 -10.21
CA ASN A 70 -9.80 -4.64 -10.38
C ASN A 70 -9.14 -3.28 -10.07
N LYS A 71 -8.93 -3.02 -8.77
CA LYS A 71 -8.44 -1.72 -8.29
C LYS A 71 -7.08 -1.34 -8.87
N LEU A 72 -6.16 -2.31 -9.02
CA LEU A 72 -4.84 -2.04 -9.59
C LEU A 72 -4.92 -1.64 -11.07
N LEU A 73 -5.70 -2.37 -11.88
CA LEU A 73 -5.91 -2.01 -13.28
C LEU A 73 -6.59 -0.64 -13.40
N SER A 74 -7.56 -0.36 -12.54
CA SER A 74 -8.26 0.93 -12.50
C SER A 74 -7.32 2.08 -12.17
N LEU A 75 -6.41 1.91 -11.20
CA LEU A 75 -5.38 2.90 -10.88
C LEU A 75 -4.43 3.18 -12.06
N ILE A 76 -4.02 2.12 -12.78
CA ILE A 76 -3.16 2.27 -13.97
C ILE A 76 -3.89 3.04 -15.08
N LYS A 77 -5.17 2.72 -15.31
CA LYS A 77 -6.00 3.44 -16.29
C LYS A 77 -6.18 4.91 -15.87
N PHE A 78 -6.49 5.17 -14.61
CA PHE A 78 -6.67 6.49 -14.03
C PHE A 78 -5.42 7.38 -14.20
N ALA A 79 -4.24 6.82 -13.93
CA ALA A 79 -2.95 7.50 -14.09
C ALA A 79 -2.54 7.72 -15.56
N ARG A 80 -3.11 6.96 -16.50
CA ARG A 80 -2.88 7.17 -17.94
C ARG A 80 -3.76 8.29 -18.50
N SER A 81 -4.94 8.49 -17.92
CA SER A 81 -5.92 9.50 -18.37
C SER A 81 -5.65 10.92 -17.86
N HIS A 82 -4.66 11.10 -16.99
CA HIS A 82 -4.25 12.39 -16.41
C HIS A 82 -2.74 12.56 -16.57
#